data_AF-A7T0V4-F1
#
_entry.id   AF-A7T0V4-F1
#
_cell.length_a   1.000
_cell.length_b   1.000
_cell.length_c   1.000
_cell.angle_alpha   90.00
_cell.angle_beta   90.00
_cell.angle_gamma   90.00
#
_symmetry.space_group_name_H-M   'P 1'
#
loop_
_entity.id
_entity.type
_entity.pdbx_description
1 polymer ?
#
loop_
_entity_poly.entity_id
_entity_poly.type
_entity_poly.pdbx_seq_one_letter_code
_entity_poly.pdbx_strand_id
1 'polypeptide(L)'
;LTSASPSDITRFLVYKDRKGRTKVHTPKCKYFGSTSKTCPSRLAAGTVDSTIGKLRSIFIEAGRGGEWNNMLGVGNPAAHHSVKQYLSSVREEQASA
;
A
#
# COMPACT_ATOMS: atom_id res chain seq x y z
N LEU A 1 2.70 10.40 14.71
CA LEU A 1 1.38 9.80 14.37
C LEU A 1 0.25 10.84 14.36
N THR A 2 0.33 11.90 15.17
CA THR A 2 -0.71 12.92 15.30
C THR A 2 -1.00 13.71 14.02
N SER A 3 -0.02 13.86 13.12
CA SER A 3 -0.16 14.58 11.85
C SER A 3 -0.26 13.70 10.59
N ALA A 4 -0.24 12.36 10.74
CA ALA A 4 -0.22 11.47 9.59
C ALA A 4 -1.55 11.51 8.82
N SER A 5 -1.46 11.62 7.50
CA SER A 5 -2.56 11.66 6.54
C SER A 5 -2.64 10.37 5.70
N PRO A 6 -3.77 10.07 5.04
CA PRO A 6 -3.88 8.95 4.11
C PRO A 6 -2.81 8.96 3.00
N SER A 7 -2.44 10.14 2.50
CA SER A 7 -1.37 10.28 1.50
C SER A 7 -0.01 9.84 2.04
N ASP A 8 0.28 10.11 3.32
CA ASP A 8 1.54 9.66 3.94
C ASP A 8 1.58 8.13 4.03
N ILE A 9 0.44 7.52 4.35
CA ILE A 9 0.30 6.06 4.39
C ILE A 9 0.54 5.46 2.99
N THR A 10 -0.13 5.97 1.97
CA THR A 10 0.07 5.48 0.60
C THR A 10 1.53 5.68 0.13
N ARG A 11 2.14 6.84 0.41
CA ARG A 11 3.54 7.11 0.06
C ARG A 11 4.51 6.18 0.79
N PHE A 12 4.24 5.88 2.05
CA PHE A 12 5.00 4.90 2.82
C PHE A 12 4.91 3.49 2.20
N LEU A 13 3.72 3.05 1.80
CA LEU A 13 3.53 1.75 1.13
C LEU A 13 4.29 1.68 -0.21
N VAL A 14 4.21 2.73 -1.03
CA VAL A 14 4.98 2.84 -2.29
C VAL A 14 6.48 2.79 -2.05
N TYR A 15 6.97 3.46 -1.00
CA TYR A 15 8.38 3.40 -0.64
C TYR A 15 8.79 1.98 -0.23
N LYS A 16 7.93 1.26 0.52
CA LYS A 16 8.18 -0.12 0.94
C LYS A 16 8.21 -1.09 -0.24
N ASP A 17 7.44 -0.83 -1.29
CA ASP A 17 7.43 -1.65 -2.51
C ASP A 17 8.77 -1.69 -3.24
N ARG A 18 9.58 -0.63 -3.17
CA ARG A 18 10.94 -0.62 -3.76
C ARG A 18 11.86 -1.70 -3.18
N LYS A 19 11.54 -2.22 -1.98
CA LYS A 19 12.25 -3.31 -1.31
C LYS A 19 11.54 -4.67 -1.45
N GLY A 20 10.46 -4.73 -2.21
CA GLY A 20 9.71 -5.96 -2.45
C GLY A 20 10.46 -6.94 -3.35
N ARG A 21 10.04 -8.21 -3.31
CA ARG A 21 10.64 -9.31 -4.10
C ARG A 21 9.76 -9.76 -5.27
N THR A 22 8.49 -9.36 -5.30
CA THR A 22 7.55 -9.74 -6.36
C THR A 22 7.82 -8.86 -7.58
N LYS A 23 8.17 -9.46 -8.72
CA LYS A 23 8.27 -8.73 -9.99
C LYS A 23 6.88 -8.49 -10.55
N VAL A 24 6.58 -7.27 -10.94
CA VAL A 24 5.33 -6.95 -11.63
C VAL A 24 5.61 -6.85 -13.12
N HIS A 25 4.95 -7.72 -13.88
CA HIS A 25 4.99 -7.70 -15.33
C HIS A 25 3.66 -7.16 -15.81
N THR A 26 3.67 -6.03 -16.50
CA THR A 26 2.49 -5.60 -17.26
C THR A 26 2.43 -6.38 -18.58
N PRO A 27 1.26 -6.60 -19.20
CA PRO A 27 1.18 -7.25 -20.52
C PRO A 27 2.00 -6.52 -21.61
N LYS A 28 2.27 -5.23 -21.43
CA LYS A 28 3.14 -4.41 -22.29
C LYS A 28 4.62 -4.49 -21.92
N CYS A 29 4.99 -5.26 -20.90
CA CYS A 29 6.36 -5.43 -20.47
C CYS A 29 7.12 -6.26 -21.50
N LYS A 30 8.18 -5.69 -22.08
CA LYS A 30 9.07 -6.40 -23.02
C LYS A 30 9.77 -7.63 -22.45
N TYR A 31 9.66 -7.85 -21.12
CA TYR A 31 10.20 -9.00 -20.40
C TYR A 31 9.09 -9.84 -19.74
N PHE A 32 7.83 -9.73 -20.17
CA PHE A 32 6.74 -10.59 -19.70
C PHE A 32 7.14 -12.07 -19.93
N GLY A 33 7.10 -12.91 -18.88
CA GLY A 33 7.56 -14.31 -18.93
C GLY A 33 9.08 -14.53 -18.88
N SER A 34 9.91 -13.49 -18.70
CA SER A 34 11.38 -13.60 -18.62
C SER A 34 11.90 -13.34 -17.20
N THR A 35 12.97 -14.02 -16.80
CA THR A 35 13.66 -13.85 -15.49
C THR A 35 14.48 -12.55 -15.37
N SER A 36 14.35 -11.63 -16.32
CA SER A 36 15.12 -10.37 -16.39
C SER A 36 14.86 -9.44 -15.19
N LYS A 37 15.93 -8.82 -14.65
CA LYS A 37 15.93 -8.03 -13.40
C LYS A 37 15.29 -6.64 -13.50
N THR A 38 14.91 -6.18 -14.69
CA THR A 38 14.57 -4.78 -14.98
C THR A 38 13.12 -4.39 -14.67
N CYS A 39 12.24 -5.33 -14.32
CA CYS A 39 10.85 -5.01 -13.98
C CYS A 39 10.75 -4.43 -12.56
N PRO A 40 9.84 -3.47 -12.31
CA PRO A 40 9.56 -2.95 -10.98
C PRO A 40 9.21 -4.09 -10.02
N SER A 41 9.76 -4.03 -8.81
CA SER A 41 9.40 -4.94 -7.74
C SER A 41 8.33 -4.29 -6.83
N ARG A 42 7.43 -5.12 -6.32
CA ARG A 42 6.39 -4.78 -5.33
C ARG A 42 6.47 -5.73 -4.15
N LEU A 43 5.92 -5.32 -3.00
CA LEU A 43 5.59 -6.27 -1.93
C LEU A 43 4.45 -7.19 -2.40
N ALA A 44 4.43 -8.43 -1.88
CA ALA A 44 3.27 -9.30 -2.07
C ALA A 44 2.01 -8.64 -1.45
N ALA A 45 0.84 -8.80 -2.08
CA ALA A 45 -0.40 -8.18 -1.60
C ALA A 45 -0.68 -8.49 -0.12
N GLY A 46 -0.41 -9.73 0.33
CA GLY A 46 -0.55 -10.10 1.75
C GLY A 46 0.39 -9.34 2.69
N THR A 47 1.60 -8.97 2.23
CA THR A 47 2.53 -8.14 3.02
C THR A 47 2.05 -6.69 3.10
N VAL A 48 1.48 -6.16 2.02
CA VAL A 48 0.86 -4.81 2.01
C VAL A 48 -0.32 -4.79 2.99
N ASP A 49 -1.21 -5.77 2.90
CA ASP A 49 -2.38 -5.91 3.79
C ASP A 49 -1.98 -6.00 5.27
N SER A 50 -1.02 -6.87 5.60
CA SER A 50 -0.49 -6.98 6.98
C SER A 50 0.13 -5.66 7.47
N THR A 51 0.82 -4.92 6.59
CA THR A 51 1.40 -3.61 6.94
C THR A 51 0.31 -2.58 7.23
N ILE A 52 -0.76 -2.54 6.41
CA ILE A 52 -1.92 -1.68 6.64
C ILE A 52 -2.58 -2.03 7.98
N GLY A 53 -2.78 -3.32 8.27
CA GLY A 53 -3.33 -3.78 9.54
C GLY A 53 -2.52 -3.30 10.75
N LYS A 54 -1.19 -3.44 10.70
CA LYS A 54 -0.29 -2.94 11.76
C LYS A 54 -0.40 -1.44 11.94
N LEU A 55 -0.41 -0.67 10.85
CA LEU A 55 -0.58 0.79 10.92
C LEU A 55 -1.93 1.16 11.54
N ARG A 56 -3.01 0.47 11.17
CA ARG A 56 -4.34 0.69 11.77
C ARG A 56 -4.31 0.47 13.28
N SER A 57 -3.72 -0.61 13.76
CA SER A 57 -3.58 -0.89 15.20
C SER A 57 -2.78 0.20 15.91
N ILE A 58 -1.65 0.63 15.34
CA ILE A 58 -0.83 1.72 15.90
C ILE A 58 -1.63 3.03 16.02
N PHE A 59 -2.48 3.36 15.03
CA PHE A 59 -3.34 4.55 15.11
C PHE A 59 -4.46 4.39 16.15
N ILE A 60 -5.03 3.20 16.32
CA ILE A 60 -6.02 2.92 17.36
C ILE A 60 -5.39 3.11 18.75
N GLU A 61 -4.21 2.55 18.99
CA GLU A 61 -3.46 2.71 20.25
C GLU A 61 -3.10 4.17 20.52
N ALA A 62 -2.86 4.96 19.45
CA ALA A 62 -2.64 6.40 19.54
C ALA A 62 -3.92 7.24 19.69
N GLY A 63 -5.09 6.63 19.94
CA GLY A 63 -6.37 7.31 20.10
C GLY A 63 -7.00 7.83 18.80
N ARG A 64 -6.46 7.45 17.64
CA ARG A 64 -6.94 7.84 16.30
C ARG A 64 -7.68 6.69 15.61
N GLY A 65 -8.52 5.97 16.34
CA GLY A 65 -9.24 4.80 15.83
C GLY A 65 -10.47 5.11 14.97
N GLY A 66 -11.00 6.34 15.03
CA GLY A 66 -12.23 6.73 14.33
C GLY A 66 -12.08 6.85 12.80
N GLU A 67 -13.22 7.01 12.11
CA GLU A 67 -13.24 7.26 10.67
C GLU A 67 -12.43 8.50 10.29
N TRP A 68 -11.74 8.43 9.16
CA TRP A 68 -10.94 9.56 8.68
C TRP A 68 -11.83 10.71 8.21
N ASN A 69 -11.62 11.90 8.75
CA ASN A 69 -12.29 13.13 8.32
C ASN A 69 -11.31 14.01 7.55
N ASN A 70 -11.58 14.25 6.26
CA ASN A 70 -10.72 15.05 5.38
C ASN A 70 -10.67 16.53 5.73
N MET A 71 -11.74 17.09 6.32
CA MET A 71 -11.79 18.50 6.70
C MET A 71 -10.99 18.76 7.98
N LEU A 72 -11.10 17.85 8.95
CA LEU A 72 -10.47 18.00 10.26
C LEU A 72 -9.08 17.37 10.33
N GLY A 73 -8.71 16.50 9.37
CA GLY A 73 -7.44 15.78 9.39
C GLY A 73 -7.31 14.80 10.57
N VAL A 74 -8.43 14.35 11.13
CA VAL A 74 -8.50 13.44 12.29
C VAL A 74 -9.10 12.09 11.92
N GLY A 75 -8.95 11.12 12.81
CA GLY A 75 -9.31 9.72 12.58
C GLY A 75 -8.13 8.89 12.08
N ASN A 76 -8.43 7.68 11.62
CA ASN A 76 -7.43 6.69 11.23
C ASN A 76 -7.06 6.84 9.75
N PRO A 77 -5.88 7.39 9.41
CA PRO A 77 -5.50 7.58 8.02
C PRO A 77 -5.30 6.25 7.27
N ALA A 78 -4.97 5.16 7.99
CA ALA A 78 -4.81 3.83 7.40
C ALA A 78 -6.16 3.12 7.11
N ALA A 79 -7.28 3.65 7.61
CA ALA A 79 -8.62 3.17 7.29
C ALA A 79 -9.24 3.84 6.05
N HIS A 80 -8.62 4.91 5.54
CA HIS A 80 -9.13 5.71 4.44
C HIS A 80 -9.23 4.92 3.12
N HIS A 81 -10.21 5.28 2.28
CA HIS A 81 -10.48 4.58 1.01
C HIS A 81 -9.29 4.57 0.05
N SER A 82 -8.48 5.64 0.01
CA SER A 82 -7.27 5.70 -0.84
C SER A 82 -6.23 4.63 -0.48
N VAL A 83 -6.14 4.24 0.80
CA VAL A 83 -5.23 3.18 1.26
C VAL A 83 -5.77 1.82 0.84
N LYS A 84 -7.10 1.63 0.86
CA LYS A 84 -7.75 0.41 0.34
C LYS A 84 -7.58 0.29 -1.17
N GLN A 85 -7.74 1.38 -1.93
CA GLN A 85 -7.53 1.42 -3.37
C GLN A 85 -6.10 1.00 -3.74
N TYR A 86 -5.10 1.44 -2.98
CA TYR A 86 -3.72 1.01 -3.20
C TYR A 86 -3.56 -0.51 -3.11
N LEU A 87 -4.13 -1.14 -2.06
CA LEU A 87 -4.09 -2.59 -1.91
C LEU A 87 -4.82 -3.30 -3.06
N SER A 88 -5.97 -2.77 -3.52
CA SER A 88 -6.67 -3.30 -4.69
C SER A 88 -5.82 -3.25 -5.95
N SER A 89 -5.18 -2.11 -6.24
CA SER A 89 -4.30 -1.97 -7.40
C SER A 89 -3.12 -2.95 -7.35
N VAL A 90 -2.53 -3.18 -6.17
CA VAL A 90 -1.47 -4.19 -6.01
C VAL A 90 -1.99 -5.61 -6.30
N ARG A 91 -3.22 -5.94 -5.87
CA ARG A 91 -3.84 -7.24 -6.16
C ARG A 91 -4.12 -7.42 -7.65
N GLU A 92 -4.63 -6.40 -8.32
CA GLU A 92 -4.88 -6.40 -9.76
C GLU A 92 -3.58 -6.53 -10.57
N GLU A 93 -2.54 -5.77 -10.20
CA GLU A 93 -1.20 -5.89 -10.79
C GLU A 93 -0.65 -7.31 -10.66
N GLN A 94 -0.84 -7.97 -9.51
CA GLN A 94 -0.34 -9.33 -9.24
C GLN A 94 -1.18 -10.44 -9.86
N ALA A 95 -2.49 -10.25 -9.99
CA ALA A 95 -3.38 -11.21 -10.66
C ALA A 95 -3.17 -11.23 -12.18
N SER A 96 -2.67 -10.12 -12.74
CA SER A 96 -2.39 -9.97 -14.17
C SER A 96 -0.95 -10.33 -14.56
N ALA A 97 -0.11 -10.72 -13.58
CA ALA A 97 1.32 -10.98 -13.74
C ALA A 97 1.65 -12.44 -14.05
#